data_AF-A0A8J6UI41-F1
#
_entry.id   AF-A0A8J6UI41-F1
#
_cell.length_a   1.000
_cell.length_b   1.000
_cell.length_c   1.000
_cell.angle_alpha   90.00
_cell.angle_beta   90.00
_cell.angle_gamma   90.00
#
_symmetry.space_group_name_H-M   'P 1'
#
loop_
_entity.id
_entity.type
_entity.pdbx_description
1 polymer ?
#
loop_
_entity_poly.entity_id
_entity_poly.type
_entity_poly.pdbx_seq_one_letter_code
_entity_poly.pdbx_strand_id
1 'polypeptide(L)'
;MYYRCCFILFCLVVANCDDIIEVDDITDRNVTVLAPTESSVVTGKQIIFTWEKIEEAESFHLQVATPTFSNASQVMVDTLVKGNFFTKDTLVDANYEWRVRAENSGYQTPYTYTRFIVSN
;
A
#
# COMPACT_ATOMS: atom_id res chain seq x y z
N MET A 1 -63.72 -11.33 -9.76
CA MET A 1 -62.45 -11.44 -10.52
C MET A 1 -61.58 -10.20 -10.27
N TYR A 2 -60.93 -10.01 -9.11
CA TYR A 2 -59.89 -8.95 -8.95
C TYR A 2 -58.81 -9.26 -7.89
N TYR A 3 -58.71 -10.50 -7.39
CA TYR A 3 -57.68 -10.87 -6.39
C TYR A 3 -56.57 -11.77 -6.96
N ARG A 4 -56.37 -11.77 -8.29
CA ARG A 4 -55.28 -12.54 -8.94
C ARG A 4 -54.19 -11.68 -9.59
N CYS A 5 -54.36 -10.35 -9.66
CA CYS A 5 -53.29 -9.45 -10.11
C CYS A 5 -52.45 -8.87 -8.97
N CYS A 6 -52.97 -8.84 -7.73
CA CYS A 6 -52.25 -8.20 -6.61
C CYS A 6 -51.09 -9.07 -6.07
N PHE A 7 -51.17 -10.39 -6.19
CA PHE A 7 -50.14 -11.30 -5.69
C PHE A 7 -48.91 -11.43 -6.61
N ILE A 8 -49.04 -11.05 -7.89
CA ILE A 8 -47.92 -11.09 -8.85
C ILE A 8 -47.08 -9.80 -8.78
N LEU A 9 -47.62 -8.72 -8.22
CA LEU A 9 -46.91 -7.43 -8.13
C LEU A 9 -45.96 -7.32 -6.93
N PHE A 10 -46.08 -8.20 -5.92
CA PHE A 10 -45.25 -8.12 -4.71
C PHE A 10 -43.95 -8.94 -4.78
N CYS A 11 -43.83 -9.91 -5.69
CA CYS A 11 -42.65 -10.77 -5.78
C CYS A 11 -41.53 -10.27 -6.70
N LEU A 12 -41.74 -9.20 -7.48
CA LEU A 12 -40.75 -8.74 -8.48
C LEU A 12 -39.77 -7.66 -7.97
N VAL A 13 -39.86 -7.24 -6.70
CA VAL A 13 -39.02 -6.13 -6.19
C VAL A 13 -37.79 -6.61 -5.40
N VAL A 14 -37.66 -7.91 -5.10
CA VAL A 14 -36.59 -8.44 -4.23
C VAL A 14 -35.43 -9.11 -4.97
N ALA A 15 -35.31 -8.95 -6.29
CA ALA A 15 -34.25 -9.58 -7.10
C ALA A 15 -33.05 -8.67 -7.41
N ASN A 16 -32.82 -7.61 -6.63
CA ASN A 16 -31.50 -6.96 -6.59
C ASN A 16 -30.77 -7.46 -5.35
N CYS A 17 -30.29 -8.70 -5.41
CA CYS A 17 -29.19 -9.09 -4.55
C CYS A 17 -27.96 -8.49 -5.23
N ASP A 18 -27.60 -7.27 -4.85
CA ASP A 18 -26.26 -6.78 -5.15
C ASP A 18 -25.31 -7.73 -4.44
N ASP A 19 -24.53 -8.50 -5.22
CA ASP A 19 -23.40 -9.26 -4.70
C ASP A 19 -22.47 -8.24 -4.01
N ILE A 20 -22.49 -8.22 -2.69
CA ILE A 20 -21.54 -7.42 -1.92
C ILE A 20 -20.20 -8.11 -2.09
N ILE A 21 -19.29 -7.48 -2.84
CA ILE A 21 -17.92 -7.98 -2.98
C ILE A 21 -17.25 -7.79 -1.63
N GLU A 22 -17.12 -8.89 -0.88
CA GLU A 22 -16.32 -8.91 0.34
C GLU A 22 -14.84 -8.82 -0.05
N VAL A 23 -14.12 -7.89 0.58
CA VAL A 23 -12.69 -7.70 0.41
C VAL A 23 -12.02 -8.11 1.72
N ASP A 24 -10.91 -8.84 1.63
CA ASP A 24 -10.17 -9.27 2.82
C ASP A 24 -9.61 -8.06 3.59
N ASP A 25 -9.85 -8.05 4.90
CA ASP A 25 -9.34 -7.02 5.79
C ASP A 25 -7.86 -7.26 6.10
N ILE A 26 -7.02 -6.33 5.65
CA ILE A 26 -5.57 -6.32 5.89
C ILE A 26 -5.14 -5.30 6.95
N THR A 27 -6.06 -4.66 7.67
CA THR A 27 -5.78 -3.56 8.61
C THR A 27 -4.86 -3.98 9.76
N ASP A 28 -4.93 -5.24 10.21
CA ASP A 28 -4.10 -5.79 11.28
C ASP A 28 -2.80 -6.47 10.77
N ARG A 29 -2.56 -6.44 9.45
CA ARG A 29 -1.35 -6.98 8.82
C ARG A 29 -0.26 -5.90 8.78
N ASN A 30 0.99 -6.32 8.59
CA ASN A 30 2.12 -5.41 8.41
C ASN A 30 2.98 -5.86 7.22
N VAL A 31 3.56 -4.90 6.51
CA VAL A 31 4.48 -5.18 5.41
C VAL A 31 5.88 -5.44 5.98
N THR A 32 6.42 -6.64 5.76
CA THR A 32 7.81 -6.95 6.12
C THR A 32 8.77 -6.30 5.12
N VAL A 33 9.58 -5.35 5.59
CA VAL A 33 10.63 -4.71 4.79
C VAL A 33 11.86 -5.61 4.67
N LEU A 34 12.42 -5.71 3.46
CA LEU A 34 13.64 -6.48 3.17
C LEU A 34 14.86 -5.59 2.91
N ALA A 35 14.70 -4.47 2.21
CA ALA A 35 15.79 -3.51 1.94
C ALA A 35 15.26 -2.14 1.47
N PRO A 36 15.98 -1.03 1.73
CA PRO A 36 16.99 -0.86 2.77
C PRO A 36 16.42 -1.12 4.17
N THR A 37 17.17 -1.78 5.05
CA THR A 37 16.76 -2.07 6.42
C THR A 37 17.12 -0.94 7.37
N GLU A 38 16.56 -0.97 8.58
CA GLU A 38 16.83 0.01 9.63
C GLU A 38 18.33 0.17 9.88
N SER A 39 18.80 1.42 9.88
CA SER A 39 20.19 1.83 10.06
C SER A 39 21.18 1.28 9.02
N SER A 40 20.70 0.75 7.89
CA SER A 40 21.59 0.31 6.81
C SER A 40 22.29 1.48 6.13
N VAL A 41 23.52 1.24 5.67
CA VAL A 41 24.27 2.17 4.82
C VAL A 41 24.33 1.57 3.43
N VAL A 42 23.84 2.32 2.44
CA VAL A 42 23.77 1.89 1.05
C VAL A 42 24.68 2.77 0.21
N THR A 43 25.52 2.14 -0.60
CA THR A 43 26.45 2.80 -1.52
C THR A 43 25.99 2.58 -2.95
N GLY A 44 25.99 3.62 -3.77
CA GLY A 44 25.68 3.52 -5.18
C GLY A 44 24.55 4.44 -5.63
N LYS A 45 24.52 4.65 -6.94
CA LYS A 45 23.59 5.60 -7.58
C LYS A 45 22.15 5.11 -7.64
N GLN A 46 21.91 3.81 -7.43
CA GLN A 46 20.61 3.18 -7.55
C GLN A 46 20.29 2.42 -6.25
N ILE A 47 19.16 2.76 -5.65
CA ILE A 47 18.66 2.11 -4.44
C ILE A 47 17.41 1.31 -4.81
N ILE A 48 17.38 0.04 -4.40
CA ILE A 48 16.24 -0.85 -4.61
C ILE A 48 15.55 -1.03 -3.27
N PHE A 49 14.31 -0.56 -3.19
CA PHE A 49 13.41 -0.80 -2.08
C PHE A 49 12.70 -2.12 -2.31
N THR A 50 12.64 -3.00 -1.33
CA THR A 50 12.05 -4.33 -1.45
C THR A 50 11.37 -4.75 -0.15
N TRP A 51 10.22 -5.41 -0.28
CA TRP A 51 9.42 -5.91 0.83
C TRP A 51 8.78 -7.26 0.47
N GLU A 52 8.21 -7.94 1.48
CA GLU A 52 7.42 -9.15 1.28
C GLU A 52 6.03 -8.81 0.73
N LYS A 53 5.50 -9.70 -0.12
CA LYS A 53 4.13 -9.57 -0.62
C LYS A 53 3.12 -9.90 0.47
N ILE A 54 2.00 -9.20 0.44
CA ILE A 54 0.74 -9.57 1.10
C ILE A 54 -0.17 -10.03 -0.03
N GLU A 55 -0.69 -11.24 0.04
CA GLU A 55 -1.40 -11.91 -1.06
C GLU A 55 -2.69 -11.16 -1.44
N GLU A 56 -3.35 -10.60 -0.43
CA GLU A 56 -4.61 -9.86 -0.52
C GLU A 56 -4.42 -8.38 -0.92
N ALA A 57 -3.17 -7.95 -1.16
CA ALA A 57 -2.86 -6.58 -1.56
C ALA A 57 -2.91 -6.40 -3.08
N GLU A 58 -3.60 -5.36 -3.54
CA GLU A 58 -3.64 -4.99 -4.96
C GLU A 58 -2.44 -4.10 -5.34
N SER A 59 -1.93 -3.32 -4.38
CA SER A 59 -0.78 -2.45 -4.56
C SER A 59 -0.10 -2.13 -3.23
N PHE A 60 1.03 -1.42 -3.33
CA PHE A 60 1.77 -0.91 -2.19
C PHE A 60 2.04 0.58 -2.37
N HIS A 61 1.76 1.37 -1.33
CA HIS A 61 2.06 2.79 -1.32
C HIS A 61 3.42 3.01 -0.67
N LEU A 62 4.40 3.37 -1.49
CA LEU A 62 5.78 3.61 -1.07
C LEU A 62 6.08 5.10 -1.05
N GLN A 63 6.68 5.55 0.05
CA GLN A 63 7.17 6.91 0.22
C GLN A 63 8.61 6.92 0.74
N VAL A 64 9.40 7.90 0.30
CA VAL A 64 10.78 8.12 0.74
C VAL A 64 10.95 9.60 1.04
N ALA A 65 11.43 9.95 2.22
CA ALA A 65 11.69 11.31 2.65
C ALA A 65 13.11 11.46 3.20
N THR A 66 13.60 12.70 3.25
CA THR A 66 14.86 13.05 3.90
C THR A 66 14.68 14.28 4.80
N PRO A 67 15.31 14.33 5.98
CA PRO A 67 15.95 13.21 6.68
C PRO A 67 14.94 12.19 7.25
N THR A 68 13.75 12.63 7.65
CA THR A 68 12.66 11.79 8.21
C THR A 68 11.31 12.36 7.83
N PHE A 69 10.22 11.61 7.93
CA PHE A 69 8.87 12.13 7.70
C PHE A 69 8.45 13.19 8.72
N SER A 70 8.95 13.10 9.95
CA SER A 70 8.64 14.06 11.02
C SER A 70 9.28 15.43 10.84
N ASN A 71 10.37 15.50 10.07
CA ASN A 71 11.13 16.71 9.82
C ASN A 71 11.67 16.70 8.39
N ALA A 72 10.79 16.43 7.43
CA ALA A 72 11.18 16.27 6.03
C ALA A 72 11.57 17.62 5.43
N SER A 73 12.79 17.73 4.92
CA SER A 73 13.13 18.82 3.99
C SER A 73 12.58 18.53 2.60
N GLN A 74 12.48 17.25 2.21
CA GLN A 74 11.91 16.81 0.95
C GLN A 74 11.29 15.41 1.03
N VAL A 75 10.19 15.21 0.30
CA VAL A 75 9.67 13.88 -0.07
C VAL A 75 10.18 13.54 -1.47
N MET A 76 11.03 12.51 -1.56
CA MET A 76 11.75 12.11 -2.76
C MET A 76 10.96 11.17 -3.66
N VAL A 77 10.05 10.40 -3.05
CA VAL A 77 9.19 9.41 -3.69
C VAL A 77 7.84 9.40 -2.97
N ASP A 78 6.76 9.35 -3.74
CA ASP A 78 5.40 9.08 -3.29
C ASP A 78 4.68 8.39 -4.47
N THR A 79 4.51 7.07 -4.40
CA THR A 79 4.01 6.28 -5.54
C THR A 79 3.32 4.99 -5.12
N LEU A 80 2.37 4.55 -5.95
CA LEU A 80 1.79 3.21 -5.89
C LEU A 80 2.62 2.22 -6.73
N VAL A 81 2.83 1.03 -6.19
CA VAL A 81 3.64 -0.03 -6.78
C VAL A 81 2.84 -1.33 -6.78
N LYS A 82 2.65 -1.96 -7.94
CA LYS A 82 1.96 -3.26 -8.05
C LYS A 82 2.84 -4.45 -7.66
N GLY A 83 4.16 -4.27 -7.77
CA GLY A 83 5.15 -5.26 -7.34
C GLY A 83 5.51 -5.10 -5.88
N ASN A 84 6.52 -5.87 -5.46
CA ASN A 84 7.08 -5.81 -4.12
C ASN A 84 8.49 -5.17 -4.08
N PHE A 85 8.81 -4.41 -5.12
CA PHE A 85 10.05 -3.65 -5.20
C PHE A 85 9.85 -2.35 -5.98
N PHE A 86 10.69 -1.36 -5.65
CA PHE A 86 10.75 -0.08 -6.36
C PHE A 86 12.21 0.37 -6.46
N THR A 87 12.60 0.88 -7.62
CA THR A 87 13.96 1.35 -7.86
C THR A 87 13.99 2.86 -7.92
N LYS A 88 14.85 3.49 -7.11
CA LYS A 88 15.13 4.92 -7.16
C LYS A 88 16.57 5.16 -7.57
N ASP A 89 16.73 5.84 -8.70
CA ASP A 89 18.02 6.38 -9.09
C ASP A 89 18.25 7.74 -8.42
N THR A 90 19.53 8.04 -8.20
CA THR A 90 20.03 9.36 -7.83
C THR A 90 19.51 9.85 -6.46
N LEU A 91 19.71 9.05 -5.40
CA LEU A 91 19.70 9.59 -4.05
C LEU A 91 21.10 10.12 -3.71
N VAL A 92 21.15 11.35 -3.21
CA VAL A 92 22.39 11.99 -2.75
C VAL A 92 22.74 11.54 -1.34
N ASP A 93 23.98 11.78 -0.94
CA ASP A 93 24.47 11.44 0.40
C ASP A 93 23.70 12.19 1.48
N ALA A 94 22.88 11.44 2.21
CA ALA A 94 22.00 11.95 3.25
C ALA A 94 21.42 10.80 4.07
N ASN A 95 20.73 11.18 5.16
CA ASN A 95 19.83 10.29 5.88
C ASN A 95 18.48 10.25 5.16
N TYR A 96 17.85 9.09 5.13
CA TYR A 96 16.52 8.90 4.57
C TYR A 96 15.66 8.07 5.52
N GLU A 97 14.37 8.31 5.47
CA GLU A 97 13.35 7.44 6.03
C GLU A 97 12.42 7.05 4.89
N TRP A 98 12.12 5.76 4.78
CA TRP A 98 11.14 5.28 3.81
C TRP A 98 10.10 4.45 4.52
N ARG A 99 8.91 4.43 3.92
CA ARG A 99 7.79 3.67 4.44
C ARG A 99 6.99 3.05 3.32
N VAL A 100 6.38 1.91 3.64
CA VAL A 100 5.52 1.17 2.73
C VAL A 100 4.32 0.61 3.50
N ARG A 101 3.16 0.63 2.87
CA ARG A 101 1.96 -0.09 3.29
C ARG A 101 1.35 -0.82 2.11
N ALA A 102 0.64 -1.90 2.36
CA ALA A 102 -0.19 -2.55 1.37
C ALA A 102 -1.56 -1.88 1.28
N GLU A 103 -2.16 -1.90 0.09
CA GLU A 103 -3.48 -1.36 -0.20
C GLU A 103 -4.26 -2.37 -1.07
N ASN A 104 -5.51 -2.61 -0.71
CA ASN A 104 -6.51 -3.21 -1.59
C ASN A 104 -7.72 -2.27 -1.70
N SER A 105 -8.76 -2.68 -2.41
CA SER A 105 -9.93 -1.84 -2.67
C SER A 105 -10.71 -1.38 -1.42
N GLY A 106 -10.56 -2.06 -0.28
CA GLY A 106 -11.29 -1.74 0.96
C GLY A 106 -10.40 -1.30 2.13
N TYR A 107 -9.15 -1.75 2.18
CA TYR A 107 -8.31 -1.72 3.35
C TYR A 107 -6.85 -1.37 3.02
N GLN A 108 -6.14 -0.92 4.06
CA GLN A 108 -4.73 -0.61 4.00
C GLN A 108 -4.05 -1.11 5.28
N THR A 109 -2.82 -1.59 5.16
CA THR A 109 -2.01 -1.85 6.36
C THR A 109 -1.57 -0.53 6.98
N PRO A 110 -1.11 -0.53 8.25
CA PRO A 110 -0.26 0.53 8.76
C PRO A 110 1.00 0.66 7.90
N TYR A 111 1.60 1.86 7.92
CA TYR A 111 2.92 2.04 7.33
C TYR A 111 3.97 1.33 8.18
N THR A 112 4.78 0.50 7.54
CA THR A 112 6.08 0.07 8.08
C THR A 112 7.13 1.04 7.58
N TYR A 113 7.92 1.62 8.48
CA TYR A 113 8.97 2.59 8.15
C TYR A 113 10.33 2.07 8.60
N THR A 114 11.37 2.42 7.84
CA THR A 114 12.75 2.21 8.24
C THR A 114 13.62 3.39 7.81
N ARG A 115 14.77 3.56 8.47
CA ARG A 115 15.76 4.60 8.19
C ARG A 115 17.02 4.00 7.62
N PHE A 116 17.65 4.69 6.68
CA PHE A 116 18.90 4.29 6.07
C PHE A 116 19.74 5.50 5.67
N ILE A 117 21.01 5.28 5.38
CA ILE A 117 21.97 6.30 4.97
C ILE A 117 22.44 5.98 3.56
N VAL A 118 22.52 7.00 2.70
CA VAL A 118 23.25 6.92 1.43
C VAL A 118 24.62 7.56 1.63
N SER A 119 25.68 6.86 1.21
CA SER A 119 27.06 7.35 1.21
C SER A 119 27.72 6.92 -0.10
N ASN A 120 28.05 7.86 -0.98
CA ASN A 120 28.69 7.61 -2.28
C ASN A 120 30.17 7.97 -2.30
#